data_AF-A0AAD1ZX42-F1
#
_entry.id   AF-A0AAD1ZX42-F1
#
_cell.length_a   1.000
_cell.length_b   1.000
_cell.length_c   1.000
_cell.angle_alpha   90.00
_cell.angle_beta   90.00
_cell.angle_gamma   90.00
#
_symmetry.space_group_name_H-M   'P 1'
#
loop_
_entity.id
_entity.type
_entity.pdbx_description
1 polymer ?
#
loop_
_entity_poly.entity_id
_entity_poly.type
_entity_poly.pdbx_seq_one_letter_code
_entity_poly.pdbx_strand_id
1 'polypeptide(L)'
;MQRSLDGDLIPADPEIKRTFHHRQREARTGISDDAVRLQLFPNTLHGKVLEWLDSQPIVSINTWDDLAQKFCTKFFPLAKITKLKYDISIFRQGKSESFDEVWNRFKNMLRKCPHQGISKGLQVQYFDAGLLP
;
A
#
# COMPACT_ATOMS: atom_id res chain seq x y z
N MET A 1 -15.58 33.75 36.37
CA MET A 1 -16.40 33.11 35.32
C MET A 1 -15.49 32.83 34.13
N GLN A 2 -15.35 31.55 33.75
CA GLN A 2 -14.63 31.04 32.57
C GLN A 2 -15.20 31.66 31.25
N ARG A 3 -14.54 31.67 30.08
CA ARG A 3 -13.74 30.62 29.41
C ARG A 3 -12.66 31.17 28.46
N SER A 4 -11.49 30.51 28.52
CA SER A 4 -10.45 30.36 27.49
C SER A 4 -10.90 29.37 26.38
N LEU A 5 -10.28 29.47 25.20
CA LEU A 5 -9.83 28.34 24.40
C LEU A 5 -8.61 28.80 23.58
N ASP A 6 -7.47 28.72 24.23
CA ASP A 6 -6.14 28.75 23.63
C ASP A 6 -6.00 27.60 22.61
N GLY A 7 -5.35 27.92 21.49
CA GLY A 7 -4.88 26.94 20.52
C GLY A 7 -3.67 26.20 21.10
N ASP A 8 -3.93 25.21 21.93
CA ASP A 8 -2.89 24.33 22.43
C ASP A 8 -2.57 23.26 21.39
N LEU A 9 -1.36 23.36 20.83
CA LEU A 9 -0.66 22.23 20.23
C LEU A 9 -0.80 21.03 21.16
N ILE A 10 -1.37 19.96 20.63
CA ILE A 10 -1.38 18.64 21.27
C ILE A 10 0.07 18.34 21.72
N PRO A 11 0.33 18.19 23.03
CA PRO A 11 1.66 17.85 23.51
C PRO A 11 2.02 16.48 22.92
N ALA A 12 3.10 16.44 22.13
CA ALA A 12 3.68 15.18 21.69
C ALA A 12 4.07 14.37 22.94
N ASP A 13 3.30 13.34 23.23
CA ASP A 13 3.47 12.47 24.39
C ASP A 13 4.93 11.98 24.48
N PRO A 14 5.64 12.26 25.59
CA PRO A 14 7.02 11.81 25.80
C PRO A 14 7.19 10.29 25.71
N GLU A 15 6.13 9.51 25.92
CA GLU A 15 6.13 8.05 25.80
C GLU A 15 6.26 7.57 24.35
N ILE A 16 5.75 8.32 23.37
CA ILE A 16 5.87 7.97 21.94
C ILE A 16 7.31 8.16 21.47
N LYS A 17 8.01 9.20 21.96
CA LYS A 17 9.44 9.40 21.67
C LYS A 17 10.29 8.35 22.39
N ARG A 18 9.95 7.99 23.63
CA ARG A 18 10.67 6.96 24.40
C ARG A 18 10.53 5.57 23.78
N THR A 19 9.35 5.21 23.29
CA THR A 19 9.13 3.93 22.60
C THR A 19 9.86 3.85 21.26
N PHE A 20 9.99 4.96 20.52
CA PHE A 20 10.85 5.04 19.33
C PHE A 20 12.34 4.90 19.65
N HIS A 21 12.82 5.49 20.74
CA HIS A 21 14.21 5.35 21.18
C HIS A 21 14.50 3.99 21.84
N HIS A 22 13.51 3.36 22.49
CA HIS A 22 13.60 1.99 22.97
C HIS A 22 13.72 1.00 21.80
N ARG A 23 12.94 1.23 20.72
CA ARG A 23 13.05 0.49 19.44
C ARG A 23 14.44 0.61 18.80
N GLN A 24 15.18 1.69 19.05
CA GLN A 24 16.53 1.92 18.51
C GLN A 24 17.67 1.24 19.29
N ARG A 25 17.42 0.69 20.49
CA ARG A 25 18.50 0.31 21.42
C ARG A 25 18.88 -1.16 21.47
N GLU A 26 18.26 -2.03 20.68
CA GLU A 26 18.62 -3.45 20.60
C GLU A 26 19.34 -3.76 19.29
N ALA A 27 20.55 -3.21 19.14
CA ALA A 27 21.44 -3.53 18.04
C ALA A 27 22.79 -4.01 18.60
N ARG A 28 22.86 -5.29 18.94
CA ARG A 28 24.14 -6.00 19.01
C ARG A 28 23.99 -7.39 18.40
N THR A 29 24.79 -7.59 17.36
CA THR A 29 25.15 -8.86 16.67
C THR A 29 24.09 -9.52 15.78
N GLY A 30 24.30 -9.48 14.46
CA GLY A 30 23.63 -10.36 13.48
C GLY A 30 22.26 -9.90 12.98
N ILE A 31 22.13 -8.66 12.51
CA ILE A 31 20.85 -8.10 12.07
C ILE A 31 20.37 -8.84 10.81
N SER A 32 19.27 -9.58 10.93
CA SER A 32 18.54 -10.17 9.79
C SER A 32 18.06 -9.07 8.85
N ASP A 33 18.06 -9.32 7.53
CA ASP A 33 17.51 -8.40 6.52
C ASP A 33 16.11 -7.89 6.89
N ASP A 34 15.31 -8.74 7.53
CA ASP A 34 13.99 -8.39 8.04
C ASP A 34 14.05 -7.28 9.09
N ALA A 35 14.97 -7.37 10.05
CA ALA A 35 15.14 -6.35 11.09
C ALA A 35 15.59 -5.01 10.51
N VAL A 36 16.46 -5.02 9.49
CA VAL A 36 16.85 -3.81 8.76
C VAL A 36 15.64 -3.19 8.05
N ARG A 37 14.85 -4.00 7.35
CA ARG A 37 13.67 -3.51 6.62
C ARG A 37 12.59 -2.98 7.56
N LEU A 38 12.31 -3.69 8.66
CA LEU A 38 11.37 -3.24 9.69
C LEU A 38 11.81 -1.92 10.33
N GLN A 39 13.12 -1.68 10.47
CA GLN A 39 13.66 -0.43 11.00
C GLN A 39 13.55 0.74 10.01
N LEU A 40 13.79 0.50 8.72
CA LEU A 40 13.83 1.55 7.70
C LEU A 40 12.44 1.91 7.16
N PHE A 41 11.53 0.93 7.08
CA PHE A 41 10.22 1.12 6.47
C PHE A 41 9.38 2.26 7.07
N PRO A 42 9.30 2.46 8.40
CA PRO A 42 8.58 3.60 8.97
C PRO A 42 9.03 4.96 8.43
N ASN A 43 10.32 5.11 8.09
CA ASN A 43 10.86 6.36 7.54
C ASN A 43 10.41 6.63 6.10
N THR A 44 9.85 5.63 5.42
CA THR A 44 9.28 5.76 4.07
C THR A 44 7.80 6.15 4.09
N LEU A 45 7.16 6.13 5.28
CA LEU A 45 5.74 6.35 5.43
C LEU A 45 5.44 7.78 5.89
N HIS A 46 4.29 8.31 5.47
CA HIS A 46 3.83 9.64 5.84
C HIS A 46 2.34 9.65 6.18
N GLY A 47 1.95 10.60 7.04
CA GLY A 47 0.55 10.86 7.42
C GLY A 47 -0.18 9.61 7.93
N LYS A 48 -1.36 9.35 7.36
CA LYS A 48 -2.27 8.26 7.79
C LYS A 48 -1.66 6.86 7.74
N VAL A 49 -0.62 6.66 6.95
CA VAL A 49 0.04 5.36 6.80
C VAL A 49 1.00 5.10 7.97
N LEU A 50 1.71 6.16 8.42
CA LEU A 50 2.57 6.10 9.60
C LEU A 50 1.72 5.98 10.87
N GLU A 51 0.65 6.76 10.99
CA GLU A 51 -0.31 6.66 12.11
C GLU A 51 -0.91 5.25 12.25
N TRP A 52 -1.22 4.61 11.13
CA TRP A 52 -1.67 3.22 11.13
C TRP A 52 -0.60 2.26 11.65
N LEU A 53 0.65 2.42 11.20
CA LEU A 53 1.74 1.56 11.62
C LEU A 53 2.01 1.69 13.13
N ASP A 54 1.99 2.92 13.65
CA ASP A 54 2.16 3.20 15.08
C ASP A 54 0.97 2.70 15.92
N SER A 55 -0.23 2.59 15.33
CA SER A 55 -1.41 2.01 15.98
C SER A 55 -1.38 0.46 16.08
N GLN A 56 -0.43 -0.21 15.42
CA GLN A 56 -0.39 -1.67 15.43
C GLN A 56 0.10 -2.21 16.79
N PRO A 57 -0.45 -3.34 17.28
CA PRO A 57 0.03 -3.94 18.53
C PRO A 57 1.51 -4.34 18.40
N ILE A 58 2.31 -3.96 19.40
CA ILE A 58 3.77 -4.15 19.47
C ILE A 58 4.19 -5.62 19.24
N VAL A 59 3.35 -6.56 19.63
CA VAL A 59 3.65 -8.01 19.54
C VAL A 59 3.25 -8.62 18.19
N SER A 60 2.53 -7.88 17.33
CA SER A 60 1.89 -8.49 16.18
C SER A 60 2.77 -8.57 14.93
N ILE A 61 3.82 -7.76 14.80
CA ILE A 61 4.65 -7.68 13.58
C ILE A 61 6.11 -7.92 13.93
N ASN A 62 6.60 -9.13 13.68
CA ASN A 62 7.97 -9.55 13.99
C ASN A 62 8.80 -9.94 12.74
N THR A 63 8.17 -10.08 11.58
CA THR A 63 8.83 -10.35 10.29
C THR A 63 8.45 -9.32 9.25
N TRP A 64 9.29 -9.16 8.24
CA TRP A 64 8.98 -8.29 7.11
C TRP A 64 7.72 -8.74 6.37
N ASP A 65 7.55 -10.05 6.21
CA ASP A 65 6.40 -10.63 5.50
C ASP A 65 5.07 -10.34 6.20
N ASP A 66 5.01 -10.42 7.54
CA ASP A 66 3.78 -10.09 8.28
C ASP A 66 3.45 -8.58 8.18
N LEU A 67 4.47 -7.71 8.27
CA LEU A 67 4.29 -6.28 8.04
C LEU A 67 3.73 -6.01 6.64
N ALA A 68 4.37 -6.58 5.63
CA ALA A 68 3.99 -6.41 4.23
C ALA A 68 2.56 -6.93 3.98
N GLN A 69 2.20 -8.07 4.57
CA GLN A 69 0.87 -8.65 4.44
C GLN A 69 -0.21 -7.76 5.08
N LYS A 70 0.01 -7.27 6.30
CA LYS A 70 -0.94 -6.37 6.98
C LYS A 70 -1.06 -5.03 6.26
N PHE A 71 0.06 -4.49 5.82
CA PHE A 71 0.11 -3.25 5.02
C PHE A 71 -0.68 -3.41 3.72
N CYS A 72 -0.43 -4.50 2.98
CA CYS A 72 -1.16 -4.81 1.76
C CYS A 72 -2.65 -5.04 2.04
N THR A 73 -3.01 -5.77 3.10
CA THR A 73 -4.41 -5.99 3.44
C THR A 73 -5.15 -4.69 3.78
N LYS A 74 -4.50 -3.78 4.52
CA LYS A 74 -5.09 -2.50 4.93
C LYS A 74 -5.19 -1.50 3.78
N PHE A 75 -4.10 -1.31 3.02
CA PHE A 75 -4.00 -0.25 2.01
C PHE A 75 -4.28 -0.73 0.58
N PHE A 76 -4.11 -2.02 0.33
CA PHE A 76 -4.40 -2.70 -0.94
C PHE A 76 -5.39 -3.86 -0.76
N PRO A 77 -6.63 -3.59 -0.30
CA PRO A 77 -7.60 -4.64 -0.02
C PRO A 77 -7.77 -5.60 -1.20
N LEU A 78 -7.82 -6.90 -0.91
CA LEU A 78 -8.01 -7.95 -1.91
C LEU A 78 -9.23 -7.67 -2.80
N ALA A 79 -10.31 -7.12 -2.25
CA ALA A 79 -11.50 -6.71 -3.00
C ALA A 79 -11.19 -5.69 -4.13
N LYS A 80 -10.29 -4.72 -3.89
CA LYS A 80 -9.88 -3.77 -4.93
C LYS A 80 -9.07 -4.46 -6.03
N ILE A 81 -8.20 -5.40 -5.64
CA ILE A 81 -7.40 -6.19 -6.58
C ILE A 81 -8.33 -7.06 -7.44
N THR A 82 -9.26 -7.78 -6.82
CA THR A 82 -10.25 -8.62 -7.51
C THR A 82 -11.10 -7.79 -8.47
N LYS A 83 -11.58 -6.62 -8.03
CA LYS A 83 -12.33 -5.71 -8.90
C LYS A 83 -11.50 -5.25 -10.11
N LEU A 84 -10.25 -4.83 -9.90
CA LEU A 84 -9.36 -4.44 -10.99
C LEU A 84 -9.14 -5.59 -11.99
N LYS A 85 -8.91 -6.81 -11.51
CA LYS A 85 -8.78 -8.00 -12.37
C LYS A 85 -10.06 -8.26 -13.16
N TYR A 86 -11.22 -8.14 -12.52
CA TYR A 86 -12.51 -8.29 -13.18
C TYR A 86 -12.69 -7.22 -14.26
N ASP A 87 -12.49 -5.94 -13.94
CA ASP A 87 -12.62 -4.82 -14.86
C ASP A 87 -11.69 -4.98 -16.08
N ILE A 88 -10.48 -5.52 -15.89
CA ILE A 88 -9.54 -5.84 -16.98
C ILE A 88 -10.06 -7.01 -17.83
N SER A 89 -10.65 -8.03 -17.22
CA SER A 89 -11.17 -9.21 -17.95
C SER A 89 -12.40 -8.92 -18.81
N ILE A 90 -13.19 -7.92 -18.43
CA ILE A 90 -14.38 -7.47 -19.18
C ILE A 90 -14.11 -6.21 -20.02
N PHE A 91 -12.83 -5.85 -20.20
CA PHE A 91 -12.41 -4.67 -20.93
C PHE A 91 -12.99 -4.66 -22.36
N ARG A 92 -13.49 -3.50 -22.80
CA ARG A 92 -14.08 -3.30 -24.13
C ARG A 92 -13.71 -1.93 -24.68
N GLN A 93 -13.27 -1.90 -25.94
CA GLN A 93 -13.06 -0.68 -26.71
C GLN A 93 -14.38 0.08 -26.87
N GLY A 94 -14.36 1.38 -26.60
CA GLY A 94 -15.48 2.28 -26.87
C GLY A 94 -15.62 2.54 -28.38
N LYS A 95 -16.85 2.72 -28.87
CA LYS A 95 -17.14 2.95 -30.31
C LYS A 95 -16.43 4.16 -30.92
N SER A 96 -16.03 5.13 -30.09
CA SER A 96 -15.32 6.35 -30.49
C SER A 96 -13.85 6.35 -30.08
N GLU A 97 -13.35 5.30 -29.43
CA GLU A 97 -11.94 5.21 -29.01
C GLU A 97 -11.08 4.71 -30.18
N SER A 98 -10.02 5.44 -30.47
CA SER A 98 -8.94 4.96 -31.35
C SER A 98 -8.15 3.81 -30.70
N PHE A 99 -7.39 3.09 -31.53
CA PHE A 99 -6.53 2.01 -31.07
C PHE A 99 -5.50 2.47 -30.00
N ASP A 100 -4.92 3.67 -30.19
CA ASP A 100 -3.94 4.21 -29.25
C ASP A 100 -4.57 4.57 -27.91
N GLU A 101 -5.78 5.14 -27.91
CA GLU A 101 -6.52 5.47 -26.69
C GLU A 101 -6.89 4.21 -25.91
N VAL A 102 -7.43 3.19 -26.59
CA VAL A 102 -7.80 1.94 -25.94
C VAL A 102 -6.57 1.20 -25.40
N TRP A 103 -5.45 1.19 -26.12
CA TRP A 103 -4.19 0.60 -25.65
C TRP A 103 -3.64 1.34 -24.42
N ASN A 104 -3.68 2.68 -24.44
CA ASN A 104 -3.24 3.49 -23.30
C ASN A 104 -4.12 3.28 -22.06
N ARG A 105 -5.44 3.18 -22.24
CA ARG A 105 -6.38 2.87 -21.16
C ARG A 105 -6.12 1.49 -20.57
N PHE A 106 -5.94 0.48 -21.42
CA PHE A 106 -5.63 -0.88 -20.99
C PHE A 106 -4.32 -0.94 -20.17
N LYS A 107 -3.23 -0.33 -20.67
CA LYS A 107 -1.96 -0.21 -19.93
C LYS A 107 -2.14 0.50 -18.59
N ASN A 108 -2.98 1.54 -18.52
CA ASN A 108 -3.25 2.24 -17.27
C ASN A 108 -3.98 1.35 -16.25
N MET A 109 -4.90 0.50 -16.71
CA MET A 109 -5.56 -0.48 -15.84
C MET A 109 -4.57 -1.52 -15.31
N LEU A 110 -3.65 -2.01 -16.16
CA LEU A 110 -2.60 -2.95 -15.75
C LEU A 110 -1.66 -2.36 -14.68
N ARG A 111 -1.25 -1.09 -14.81
CA ARG A 111 -0.38 -0.41 -13.82
C ARG A 111 -1.01 -0.27 -12.44
N LYS A 112 -2.35 -0.23 -12.37
CA LYS A 112 -3.09 -0.15 -11.10
C LYS A 112 -3.23 -1.51 -10.44
N CYS A 113 -3.05 -2.60 -11.18
CA CYS A 113 -3.06 -3.94 -10.63
C CYS A 113 -1.68 -4.26 -10.02
N PRO A 114 -1.60 -4.82 -8.80
CA PRO A 114 -0.34 -5.26 -8.24
C PRO A 114 0.37 -6.27 -9.15
N HIS A 115 1.72 -6.29 -9.11
CA HIS A 115 2.58 -7.03 -10.05
C HIS A 115 2.29 -8.54 -10.20
N GLN A 116 1.58 -9.16 -9.25
CA GLN A 116 1.21 -10.59 -9.27
C GLN A 116 -0.20 -10.85 -9.86
N GLY A 117 -0.75 -9.89 -10.61
CA GLY A 117 -2.17 -9.88 -10.96
C GLY A 117 -2.60 -10.78 -12.12
N ILE A 118 -1.96 -10.65 -13.29
CA ILE A 118 -2.43 -11.17 -14.60
C ILE A 118 -1.21 -11.55 -15.46
N SER A 119 -1.16 -12.77 -15.98
CA SER A 119 -0.06 -13.24 -16.84
C SER A 119 -0.03 -12.51 -18.18
N LYS A 120 1.15 -12.39 -18.82
CA LYS A 120 1.28 -11.72 -20.13
C LYS A 120 0.37 -12.32 -21.20
N GLY A 121 0.24 -13.65 -21.24
CA GLY A 121 -0.66 -14.31 -22.19
C GLY A 121 -2.12 -13.92 -21.99
N LEU A 122 -2.55 -13.83 -20.73
CA LEU A 122 -3.91 -13.43 -20.39
C LEU A 122 -4.17 -11.94 -20.66
N GLN A 123 -3.14 -11.08 -20.54
CA GLN A 123 -3.23 -9.67 -20.94
C GLN A 123 -3.50 -9.53 -22.45
N VAL A 124 -2.80 -10.30 -23.29
CA VAL A 124 -3.02 -10.29 -24.74
C VAL A 124 -4.43 -10.78 -25.06
N GLN A 125 -4.86 -11.89 -24.44
CA GLN A 125 -6.22 -12.44 -24.64
C GLN A 125 -7.31 -11.44 -24.26
N TYR A 126 -7.19 -10.77 -23.11
CA TYR A 126 -8.18 -9.77 -22.69
C TYR A 126 -8.19 -8.53 -23.57
N PHE A 127 -7.02 -8.08 -24.04
CA PHE A 127 -6.95 -6.95 -24.94
C PHE A 127 -7.59 -7.27 -26.29
N ASP A 128 -7.19 -8.38 -26.91
CA ASP A 128 -7.70 -8.86 -28.21
C ASP A 128 -9.22 -9.07 -28.18
N ALA A 129 -9.72 -9.80 -27.17
CA ALA A 129 -11.16 -10.02 -27.00
C ALA A 129 -11.96 -8.73 -26.73
N GLY A 130 -11.29 -7.68 -26.27
CA GLY A 130 -11.87 -6.38 -25.94
C GLY A 130 -11.96 -5.40 -27.11
N LEU A 131 -11.23 -5.64 -28.21
CA LEU A 131 -11.24 -4.76 -29.38
C LEU A 131 -12.55 -4.86 -30.16
N LEU A 132 -12.91 -3.76 -30.84
CA LEU A 132 -13.98 -3.79 -31.83
C LEU A 132 -13.48 -4.48 -33.11
N PRO A 133 -14.38 -5.15 -33.86
CA PRO A 133 -14.05 -5.76 -35.15
C PRO A 133 -13.52 -4.75 -36.18
#